data_AF-A0A1V9GZW3-F1
#
_entry.id   AF-A0A1V9GZW3-F1
#
_cell.length_a   1.000
_cell.length_b   1.000
_cell.length_c   1.000
_cell.angle_alpha   90.00
_cell.angle_beta   90.00
_cell.angle_gamma   90.00
#
_symmetry.space_group_name_H-M   'P 1'
#
loop_
_entity.id
_entity.type
_entity.pdbx_description
1 polymer ?
#
loop_
_entity_poly.entity_id
_entity_poly.type
_entity_poly.pdbx_seq_one_letter_code
_entity_poly.pdbx_strand_id
1 'polypeptide(L)'
;MTDQDQHQPSLEDVKLAFDGQSVDWYLQKLVGIANTSDVQFGVTLFVEGIVISGQLVSGKRYFEAFAQEFSAAYPGDADEKEDIRRAFASHASIYDAEDDTQQSSTPPQFIHLIDARCFSPGGQPLPSNRGVLWRGKVNAVSGFTLGSLSAD
;
A
#
# COMPACT_ATOMS: atom_id res chain seq x y z
N MET A 1 38.88 -33.63 13.01
CA MET A 1 38.78 -32.21 13.40
C MET A 1 37.82 -31.61 12.39
N THR A 2 36.54 -31.60 12.73
CA THR A 2 35.44 -31.29 11.81
C THR A 2 35.41 -29.81 11.46
N ASP A 3 35.35 -29.53 10.16
CA ASP A 3 35.04 -28.23 9.56
C ASP A 3 33.83 -27.60 10.27
N GLN A 4 34.08 -26.51 10.99
CA GLN A 4 33.05 -25.54 11.28
C GLN A 4 33.03 -24.56 10.11
N ASP A 5 32.29 -24.92 9.05
CA ASP A 5 31.78 -23.95 8.09
C ASP A 5 30.90 -22.96 8.87
N GLN A 6 31.52 -21.86 9.31
CA GLN A 6 30.79 -20.73 9.86
C GLN A 6 30.03 -20.09 8.71
N HIS A 7 28.77 -20.50 8.55
CA HIS A 7 27.83 -19.90 7.61
C HIS A 7 27.57 -18.47 8.04
N GLN A 8 28.40 -17.54 7.55
CA GLN A 8 28.26 -16.13 7.84
C GLN A 8 26.98 -15.63 7.17
N PRO A 9 26.05 -15.02 7.91
CA PRO A 9 24.78 -14.57 7.35
C PRO A 9 25.04 -13.55 6.25
N SER A 10 24.30 -13.65 5.15
CA SER A 10 24.38 -12.69 4.06
C SER A 10 23.91 -11.31 4.53
N LEU A 11 24.27 -10.25 3.79
CA LEU A 11 23.74 -8.91 4.03
C LEU A 11 22.21 -8.88 3.95
N GLU A 12 21.63 -9.73 3.10
CA GLU A 12 20.18 -9.93 3.02
C GLU A 12 19.64 -10.53 4.32
N ASP A 13 20.27 -11.56 4.87
CA ASP A 13 19.84 -12.19 6.13
C ASP A 13 19.88 -11.23 7.33
N VAL A 14 20.94 -10.42 7.42
CA VAL A 14 21.08 -9.41 8.49
C VAL A 14 20.04 -8.31 8.35
N LYS A 15 19.80 -7.84 7.11
CA LYS A 15 18.77 -6.84 6.81
C LYS A 15 17.37 -7.39 7.11
N LEU A 16 17.08 -8.62 6.69
CA LEU A 16 15.80 -9.30 6.95
C LEU A 16 15.57 -9.53 8.45
N ALA A 17 16.60 -9.85 9.22
CA ALA A 17 16.49 -10.03 10.67
C ALA A 17 16.19 -8.70 11.39
N PHE A 18 16.78 -7.59 10.95
CA PHE A 18 16.53 -6.26 11.52
C PHE A 18 15.17 -5.70 11.06
N ASP A 19 14.88 -5.78 9.77
CA ASP A 19 13.61 -5.34 9.19
C ASP A 19 12.46 -6.17 9.75
N GLY A 20 12.60 -7.50 9.83
CA GLY A 20 11.57 -8.41 10.36
C GLY A 20 11.17 -8.17 11.82
N GLN A 21 11.95 -7.40 12.58
CA GLN A 21 11.57 -6.96 13.94
C GLN A 21 10.61 -5.75 13.96
N SER A 22 10.45 -5.04 12.83
CA SER A 22 9.61 -3.84 12.77
C SER A 22 8.77 -3.68 11.49
N VAL A 23 9.07 -4.42 10.42
CA VAL A 23 8.46 -4.32 9.10
C VAL A 23 8.49 -5.67 8.36
N ASP A 24 7.35 -6.09 7.82
CA ASP A 24 7.28 -7.26 6.94
C ASP A 24 7.89 -6.94 5.56
N TRP A 25 9.09 -7.47 5.31
CA TRP A 25 9.85 -7.27 4.07
C TRP A 25 9.12 -7.79 2.83
N TYR A 26 8.30 -8.84 2.97
CA TYR A 26 7.62 -9.44 1.84
C TYR A 26 6.37 -8.65 1.48
N LEU A 27 5.65 -8.13 2.46
CA LEU A 27 4.61 -7.14 2.23
C LEU A 27 5.17 -5.90 1.52
N GLN A 28 6.33 -5.39 1.95
CA GLN A 28 7.03 -4.31 1.22
C GLN A 28 7.34 -4.70 -0.23
N LYS A 29 7.80 -5.93 -0.47
CA LYS A 29 8.07 -6.42 -1.83
C LYS A 29 6.82 -6.45 -2.69
N LEU A 30 5.68 -6.91 -2.16
CA LEU A 30 4.40 -6.92 -2.86
C LEU A 30 3.94 -5.49 -3.21
N VAL A 31 4.07 -4.55 -2.27
CA VAL A 31 3.81 -3.13 -2.52
C VAL A 31 4.73 -2.57 -3.60
N GLY A 32 6.02 -2.96 -3.58
CA GLY A 32 6.99 -2.57 -4.59
C GLY A 32 6.58 -3.04 -5.99
N ILE A 33 6.15 -4.31 -6.11
CA ILE A 33 5.63 -4.87 -7.36
C ILE A 33 4.40 -4.08 -7.84
N ALA A 34 3.44 -3.79 -6.95
CA ALA A 34 2.27 -3.00 -7.32
C ALA A 34 2.65 -1.63 -7.88
N ASN A 35 3.62 -0.96 -7.24
CA ASN A 35 4.10 0.36 -7.66
C ASN A 35 4.80 0.37 -9.02
N THR A 36 5.43 -0.74 -9.45
CA THR A 36 6.24 -0.78 -10.67
C THR A 36 5.61 -1.51 -11.85
N SER A 37 4.52 -2.27 -11.66
CA SER A 37 4.01 -3.20 -12.69
C SER A 37 2.54 -3.04 -13.09
N ASP A 38 1.84 -1.99 -12.64
CA ASP A 38 0.38 -1.80 -12.84
C ASP A 38 -0.51 -2.96 -12.36
N VAL A 39 0.07 -4.00 -11.76
CA VAL A 39 -0.64 -5.16 -11.21
C VAL A 39 -1.42 -4.75 -9.97
N GLN A 40 -2.57 -5.39 -9.78
CA GLN A 40 -3.43 -5.21 -8.62
C GLN A 40 -3.72 -6.57 -7.98
N PHE A 41 -3.73 -6.63 -6.65
CA PHE A 41 -4.03 -7.85 -5.91
C PHE A 41 -5.00 -7.57 -4.78
N GLY A 42 -5.95 -8.48 -4.56
CA GLY A 42 -6.72 -8.47 -3.32
C GLY A 42 -5.81 -8.76 -2.15
N VAL A 43 -5.91 -7.98 -1.09
CA VAL A 43 -5.16 -8.18 0.15
C VAL A 43 -6.03 -7.84 1.35
N THR A 44 -5.83 -8.60 2.42
CA THR A 44 -6.41 -8.33 3.73
C THR A 44 -5.28 -8.11 4.73
N LEU A 45 -5.33 -6.99 5.43
CA LEU A 45 -4.31 -6.51 6.35
C LEU A 45 -4.85 -6.54 7.78
N PHE A 46 -4.03 -6.99 8.72
CA PHE A 46 -4.30 -6.90 10.15
C PHE A 46 -3.57 -5.67 10.71
N VAL A 47 -4.33 -4.68 11.19
CA VAL A 47 -3.80 -3.37 11.63
C VAL A 47 -4.43 -3.03 12.98
N GLU A 48 -3.64 -3.00 14.06
CA GLU A 48 -4.06 -2.50 15.38
C GLU A 48 -5.47 -2.95 15.87
N GLY A 49 -5.84 -4.22 15.63
CA GLY A 49 -7.12 -4.79 16.07
C GLY A 49 -8.31 -4.59 15.11
N ILE A 50 -8.08 -3.97 13.95
CA ILE A 50 -9.02 -3.95 12.84
C ILE A 50 -8.47 -4.75 11.65
N VAL A 51 -9.37 -5.29 10.85
CA VAL A 51 -9.03 -5.97 9.60
C VAL A 51 -9.38 -5.04 8.44
N ILE A 52 -8.46 -4.82 7.53
CA ILE A 52 -8.66 -3.94 6.38
C ILE A 52 -8.48 -4.76 5.12
N SER A 53 -9.51 -4.86 4.30
CA SER A 53 -9.47 -5.64 3.06
C SER A 53 -9.79 -4.75 1.87
N GLY A 54 -9.04 -4.91 0.78
CA GLY A 54 -9.24 -4.16 -0.46
C GLY A 54 -8.30 -4.63 -1.57
N GLN A 55 -8.21 -3.85 -2.63
CA GLN A 55 -7.30 -4.10 -3.75
C GLN A 55 -6.05 -3.26 -3.59
N LEU A 56 -4.88 -3.90 -3.41
CA LEU A 56 -3.58 -3.25 -3.44
C LEU A 56 -3.28 -2.78 -4.87
N VAL A 57 -2.93 -1.50 -4.98
CA VAL A 57 -2.64 -0.80 -6.24
C VAL A 57 -1.32 -0.05 -6.15
N SER A 58 -0.82 0.39 -7.31
CA SER A 58 0.28 1.36 -7.36
C SER A 58 -0.09 2.65 -6.65
N GLY A 59 0.91 3.32 -6.08
CA GLY A 59 0.72 4.67 -5.54
C GLY A 59 0.25 5.68 -6.59
N LYS A 60 0.69 5.52 -7.85
CA LYS A 60 0.17 6.28 -9.00
C LYS A 60 -1.34 6.19 -9.12
N ARG A 61 -1.86 4.96 -9.22
CA ARG A 61 -3.31 4.70 -9.32
C ARG A 61 -4.07 5.21 -8.10
N TYR A 62 -3.48 5.11 -6.91
CA TYR A 62 -4.07 5.66 -5.69
C TYR A 62 -4.20 7.18 -5.74
N PHE A 63 -3.14 7.91 -6.11
CA PHE A 63 -3.18 9.37 -6.15
C PHE A 63 -4.08 9.91 -7.26
N GLU A 64 -4.16 9.22 -8.40
CA GLU A 64 -5.14 9.52 -9.46
C GLU A 64 -6.59 9.35 -8.96
N ALA A 65 -6.88 8.24 -8.27
CA ALA A 65 -8.20 8.00 -7.69
C ALA A 65 -8.52 9.00 -6.57
N PHE A 66 -7.54 9.32 -5.72
CA PHE A 66 -7.67 10.32 -4.66
C PHE A 66 -8.02 11.69 -5.23
N ALA A 67 -7.30 12.12 -6.26
CA ALA A 67 -7.56 13.39 -6.94
C ALA A 67 -8.99 13.44 -7.50
N GLN A 68 -9.47 12.34 -8.08
CA GLN A 68 -10.81 12.24 -8.61
C GLN A 68 -11.88 12.30 -7.50
N GLU A 69 -11.76 11.51 -6.44
CA GLU A 69 -12.72 11.52 -5.33
C GLU A 69 -12.75 12.87 -4.61
N PHE A 70 -11.58 13.46 -4.37
CA PHE A 70 -11.45 14.73 -3.67
C PHE A 70 -12.05 15.89 -4.48
N SER A 71 -11.69 16.02 -5.75
CA SER A 71 -12.23 17.07 -6.63
C SER A 71 -13.74 16.94 -6.83
N ALA A 72 -14.27 15.72 -6.95
CA ALA A 72 -15.70 15.49 -7.07
C ALA A 72 -16.49 15.98 -5.83
N ALA A 73 -15.93 15.80 -4.64
CA ALA A 73 -16.52 16.22 -3.37
C ALA A 73 -16.33 17.73 -3.07
N TYR A 74 -15.42 18.41 -3.78
CA TYR A 74 -15.11 19.81 -3.52
C TYR A 74 -16.30 20.73 -3.90
N PRO A 75 -16.71 21.67 -3.02
CA PRO A 75 -17.77 22.63 -3.33
C PRO A 75 -17.20 23.80 -4.14
N GLY A 76 -16.93 23.57 -5.43
CA GLY A 76 -16.43 24.57 -6.37
C GLY A 76 -17.00 24.37 -7.78
N ASP A 77 -16.71 25.31 -8.67
CA ASP A 77 -17.08 25.19 -10.07
C ASP A 77 -16.23 24.16 -10.84
N ALA A 78 -16.49 23.98 -12.13
CA ALA A 78 -15.82 22.97 -12.93
C ALA A 78 -14.30 23.23 -13.08
N ASP A 79 -13.91 24.50 -13.16
CA ASP A 79 -12.52 24.89 -13.37
C ASP A 79 -11.72 24.71 -12.06
N GLU A 80 -12.29 25.13 -10.93
CA GLU A 80 -11.72 24.92 -9.59
C GLU A 80 -11.54 23.43 -9.28
N LYS A 81 -12.53 22.60 -9.60
CA LYS A 81 -12.46 21.14 -9.41
C LYS A 81 -11.35 20.52 -10.24
N GLU A 82 -11.20 20.95 -11.48
CA GLU A 82 -10.17 20.41 -12.37
C GLU A 82 -8.77 20.86 -11.93
N ASP A 83 -8.61 22.08 -11.44
CA ASP A 83 -7.35 22.54 -10.84
C ASP A 83 -6.95 21.71 -9.62
N ILE A 84 -7.90 21.43 -8.73
CA ILE A 84 -7.70 20.57 -7.56
C ILE A 84 -7.32 19.14 -7.98
N ARG A 85 -8.03 18.59 -8.98
CA ARG A 85 -7.75 17.26 -9.51
C ARG A 85 -6.31 17.20 -10.03
N ARG A 86 -5.88 18.18 -10.83
CA ARG A 86 -4.49 18.25 -11.33
C ARG A 86 -3.47 18.36 -10.20
N ALA A 87 -3.74 19.18 -9.19
CA ALA A 87 -2.85 19.39 -8.06
C ALA A 87 -2.62 18.11 -7.24
N PHE A 88 -3.65 17.30 -7.01
CA PHE A 88 -3.48 16.02 -6.31
C PHE A 88 -2.90 14.92 -7.20
N ALA A 89 -3.31 14.85 -8.47
CA ALA A 89 -2.81 13.84 -9.41
C ALA A 89 -1.31 13.99 -9.69
N SER A 90 -0.75 15.20 -9.59
CA SER A 90 0.69 15.43 -9.79
C SER A 90 1.58 14.65 -8.81
N HIS A 91 1.06 14.24 -7.64
CA HIS A 91 1.81 13.41 -6.68
C HIS A 91 2.02 11.97 -7.18
N ALA A 92 1.31 11.55 -8.22
CA ALA A 92 1.51 10.26 -8.87
C ALA A 92 2.89 10.14 -9.54
N SER A 93 3.54 11.27 -9.88
CA SER A 93 4.84 11.27 -10.56
C SER A 93 6.00 10.70 -9.71
N ILE A 94 5.82 10.62 -8.39
CA ILE A 94 6.76 9.94 -7.47
C ILE A 94 6.91 8.45 -7.84
N TYR A 95 5.95 7.89 -8.57
CA TYR A 95 5.93 6.48 -9.00
C TYR A 95 6.28 6.30 -10.47
N ASP A 96 6.62 7.36 -11.21
CA ASP A 96 7.06 7.21 -12.60
C ASP A 96 8.49 6.63 -12.62
N ALA A 97 8.70 5.64 -13.48
CA ALA A 97 9.90 4.79 -13.50
C ALA A 97 11.18 5.48 -14.02
N GLU A 98 11.14 6.78 -14.34
CA GLU A 98 12.20 7.47 -15.08
C GLU A 98 13.33 8.04 -14.19
N ASP A 99 13.21 8.01 -12.86
CA ASP A 99 14.28 8.48 -11.94
C ASP A 99 15.11 7.31 -11.38
N ASP A 100 15.76 6.60 -12.30
CA ASP A 100 16.45 5.30 -12.14
C ASP A 100 17.76 5.37 -11.33
N THR A 101 18.00 6.44 -10.57
CA THR A 101 19.26 6.59 -9.79
C THR A 101 19.07 6.67 -8.28
N GLN A 102 17.84 6.93 -7.77
CA GLN A 102 17.59 6.97 -6.32
C GLN A 102 16.32 6.23 -5.87
N GLN A 103 15.27 6.16 -6.69
CA GLN A 103 13.98 5.58 -6.30
C GLN A 103 14.03 4.05 -6.17
N SER A 104 14.94 3.39 -6.88
CA SER A 104 15.16 1.93 -6.80
C SER A 104 15.76 1.48 -5.46
N SER A 105 16.24 2.40 -4.61
CA SER A 105 16.96 2.05 -3.38
C SER A 105 16.11 2.05 -2.12
N THR A 106 14.99 2.79 -2.08
CA THR A 106 14.19 2.95 -0.86
C THR A 106 12.97 2.04 -0.88
N PRO A 107 12.84 1.08 0.06
CA PRO A 107 11.67 0.22 0.15
C PRO A 107 10.38 1.03 0.38
N PRO A 108 9.24 0.62 -0.20
CA PRO A 108 7.99 1.33 -0.02
C PRO A 108 7.55 1.34 1.45
N GLN A 109 7.16 2.53 1.93
CA GLN A 109 6.77 2.75 3.33
C GLN A 109 5.25 2.77 3.53
N PHE A 110 4.48 2.94 2.45
CA PHE A 110 3.04 3.05 2.48
C PHE A 110 2.38 2.04 1.54
N ILE A 111 1.29 1.47 2.01
CA ILE A 111 0.38 0.59 1.28
C ILE A 111 -0.77 1.45 0.78
N HIS A 112 -1.20 1.21 -0.46
CA HIS A 112 -2.32 1.90 -1.08
C HIS A 112 -3.37 0.89 -1.52
N LEU A 113 -4.58 0.99 -0.96
CA LEU A 113 -5.70 0.17 -1.34
C LEU A 113 -6.79 1.02 -2.00
N ILE A 114 -7.46 0.44 -3.00
CA ILE A 114 -8.76 0.89 -3.50
C ILE A 114 -9.83 -0.12 -3.13
N ASP A 115 -11.10 0.32 -3.14
CA ASP A 115 -12.26 -0.49 -2.74
C ASP A 115 -12.06 -1.14 -1.35
N ALA A 116 -11.40 -0.42 -0.45
CA ALA A 116 -11.07 -0.91 0.87
C ALA A 116 -12.26 -0.83 1.82
N ARG A 117 -12.38 -1.81 2.70
CA ARG A 117 -13.34 -1.86 3.81
C ARG A 117 -12.63 -2.30 5.09
N CYS A 118 -13.05 -1.73 6.21
CA CYS A 118 -12.62 -2.07 7.55
C CYS A 118 -13.63 -3.03 8.19
N PHE A 119 -13.15 -4.08 8.80
CA PHE A 119 -13.92 -5.11 9.48
C PHE A 119 -13.51 -5.11 10.95
N SER A 120 -14.48 -4.93 11.83
CA SER A 120 -14.32 -5.09 13.28
C SER A 120 -15.00 -6.38 13.73
N PRO A 121 -14.50 -7.04 14.79
CA PRO A 121 -15.15 -8.23 15.34
C PRO A 121 -16.63 -7.96 15.68
N GLY A 122 -17.53 -8.70 15.04
CA GLY A 122 -18.99 -8.60 15.26
C GLY A 122 -19.67 -7.38 14.65
N GLY A 123 -18.95 -6.53 13.92
CA GLY A 123 -19.50 -5.36 13.22
C GLY A 123 -19.78 -5.61 11.74
N GLN A 124 -20.63 -4.76 11.15
CA GLN A 124 -20.75 -4.68 9.69
C GLN A 124 -19.51 -3.98 9.10
N PRO A 125 -19.08 -4.32 7.87
CA PRO A 125 -17.95 -3.68 7.23
C PRO A 125 -18.16 -2.17 7.08
N LEU A 126 -17.11 -1.39 7.31
CA LEU A 126 -17.11 0.06 7.25
C LEU A 126 -16.18 0.58 6.13
N PRO A 127 -16.64 1.45 5.25
CA PRO A 127 -18.04 1.87 5.09
C PRO A 127 -18.89 0.76 4.46
N SER A 128 -20.19 0.78 4.78
CA SER A 128 -21.13 -0.28 4.38
C SER A 128 -21.68 -0.13 2.96
N ASN A 129 -21.52 1.04 2.32
CA ASN A 129 -22.15 1.36 1.04
C ASN A 129 -21.24 1.15 -0.17
N ARG A 130 -19.95 1.43 -0.06
CA ARG A 130 -18.92 1.24 -1.10
C ARG A 130 -17.56 1.09 -0.43
N GLY A 131 -16.58 0.50 -1.12
CA GLY A 131 -15.21 0.59 -0.65
C GLY A 131 -14.63 2.00 -0.82
N VAL A 132 -13.56 2.27 -0.08
CA VAL A 132 -12.88 3.57 -0.03
C VAL A 132 -11.41 3.44 -0.39
N LEU A 133 -10.78 4.57 -0.64
CA LEU A 133 -9.34 4.67 -0.69
C LEU A 133 -8.78 4.50 0.73
N TRP A 134 -7.77 3.65 0.88
CA TRP A 134 -7.06 3.49 2.13
C TRP A 134 -5.55 3.58 1.91
N ARG A 135 -4.88 4.35 2.76
CA ARG A 135 -3.42 4.48 2.80
C ARG A 135 -2.91 4.23 4.21
N GLY A 136 -2.04 3.25 4.38
CA GLY A 136 -1.48 2.89 5.69
C GLY A 136 0.03 2.67 5.63
N LYS A 137 0.68 2.77 6.78
CA LYS A 137 2.12 2.48 6.89
C LYS A 137 2.34 0.97 6.86
N VAL A 138 3.38 0.52 6.17
CA VAL A 138 3.72 -0.91 6.15
C VAL A 138 4.07 -1.41 7.55
N ASN A 139 4.74 -0.59 8.37
CA ASN A 139 5.13 -0.96 9.74
C ASN A 139 3.98 -0.99 10.77
N ALA A 140 2.76 -0.61 10.37
CA ALA A 140 1.57 -0.72 11.21
C ALA A 140 0.81 -2.04 11.00
N VAL A 141 1.25 -2.86 10.03
CA VAL A 141 0.62 -4.13 9.69
C VAL A 141 1.26 -5.24 10.51
N SER A 142 0.45 -5.94 11.32
CA SER A 142 0.91 -7.10 12.10
C SER A 142 0.86 -8.43 11.33
N GLY A 143 0.21 -8.44 10.16
CA GLY A 143 0.18 -9.55 9.23
C GLY A 143 -0.73 -9.27 8.04
N PHE A 144 -0.72 -10.15 7.04
CA PHE A 144 -1.63 -10.05 5.89
C PHE A 144 -2.01 -11.41 5.32
N THR A 145 -3.11 -11.46 4.56
CA THR A 145 -3.43 -12.58 3.66
C THR A 145 -3.63 -12.05 2.25
N LEU A 146 -3.30 -12.88 1.25
CA LEU A 146 -3.72 -12.65 -0.13
C LEU A 146 -5.21 -12.93 -0.28
N GLY A 147 -5.89 -12.11 -1.08
CA GLY A 147 -7.34 -12.11 -1.25
C GLY A 147 -8.03 -10.99 -0.48
N SER A 148 -9.19 -10.58 -0.99
CA SER A 148 -10.08 -9.60 -0.36
C SER A 148 -11.32 -10.29 0.23
N LEU A 149 -11.71 -9.86 1.41
CA LEU A 149 -12.99 -10.19 2.03
C LEU A 149 -14.12 -9.50 1.28
N SER A 150 -15.15 -10.26 0.91
CA SER A 150 -16.43 -9.71 0.47
C SER A 150 -17.29 -9.34 1.69
N ALA A 151 -18.07 -8.27 1.54
CA ALA A 151 -19.24 -8.04 2.37
C ALA A 151 -20.43 -8.56 1.57
N ASP A 152 -20.94 -9.74 1.93
CA ASP A 152 -22.26 -10.19 1.48
C ASP A 152 -23.32 -9.68 2.46
#